data_AF-A0A357LXY4-F1
#
_entry.id   AF-A0A357LXY4-F1
#
_cell.length_a   1.000
_cell.length_b   1.000
_cell.length_c   1.000
_cell.angle_alpha   90.00
_cell.angle_beta   90.00
_cell.angle_gamma   90.00
#
_symmetry.space_group_name_H-M   'P 1'
#
loop_
_entity.id
_entity.type
_entity.pdbx_description
1 polymer ?
#
loop_
_entity_poly.entity_id
_entity_poly.type
_entity_poly.pdbx_seq_one_letter_code
_entity_poly.pdbx_strand_id
1 'polypeptide(L)' 'MEGLKKAPAMTREGVIDGLESLSDLDIGIGVPVSYSASNHQASHQVWPTVIRNGQYQTLNWADLK' A
#
# COMPACT_ATOMS: atom_id res chain seq x y z
N MET A 1 -10.82 7.71 -5.50
CA MET A 1 -9.39 7.38 -5.58
C MET A 1 -8.61 8.55 -5.01
N GLU A 2 -7.79 8.36 -3.97
CA GLU A 2 -7.14 9.49 -3.25
C GLU A 2 -6.16 10.30 -4.12
N GLY A 3 -5.36 9.64 -4.95
CA GLY A 3 -4.47 10.36 -5.89
C GLY A 3 -5.23 11.26 -6.86
N LEU A 4 -6.42 10.84 -7.33
CA LEU A 4 -7.26 11.67 -8.18
C LEU A 4 -7.84 12.88 -7.45
N LYS A 5 -8.18 12.75 -6.15
CA LYS A 5 -8.65 13.88 -5.33
C LYS A 5 -7.55 14.91 -5.09
N LYS A 6 -6.29 14.46 -5.08
CA LYS A 6 -5.10 15.30 -4.90
C LYS A 6 -4.51 15.82 -6.22
N ALA A 7 -5.03 15.38 -7.36
CA ALA A 7 -4.55 15.81 -8.66
C ALA A 7 -4.77 17.32 -8.85
N PRO A 8 -3.73 18.11 -9.16
CA PRO A 8 -3.88 19.55 -9.40
C PRO A 8 -4.63 19.86 -10.70
N ALA A 9 -4.67 18.90 -11.64
CA ALA A 9 -5.41 19.00 -12.89
C ALA A 9 -5.91 17.62 -13.34
N MET A 10 -7.00 17.59 -14.12
CA MET A 10 -7.53 16.36 -14.73
C MET A 10 -6.76 16.01 -16.02
N THR A 11 -5.43 15.85 -15.88
CA THR A 11 -4.51 15.43 -16.93
C THR A 11 -3.74 14.19 -16.47
N ARG A 12 -2.96 13.56 -17.36
CA ARG A 12 -2.13 12.40 -16.99
C ARG A 12 -1.10 12.80 -15.94
N GLU A 13 -0.42 13.91 -16.16
CA GLU A 13 0.60 14.48 -15.29
C GLU A 13 -0.02 14.89 -13.95
N GLY A 14 -1.21 15.50 -13.94
CA GLY A 14 -1.89 15.83 -12.69
C GLY A 14 -2.27 14.59 -11.87
N VAL A 15 -2.63 13.48 -12.51
CA VAL A 15 -2.88 12.22 -11.80
C VAL A 15 -1.58 11.63 -11.25
N ILE A 16 -0.47 11.72 -11.99
CA ILE A 16 0.86 11.32 -11.52
C ILE A 16 1.24 12.14 -10.29
N ASP A 17 1.18 13.47 -10.37
CA ASP A 17 1.48 14.39 -9.26
C ASP A 17 0.62 14.06 -8.03
N GLY A 18 -0.67 13.79 -8.24
CA GLY A 18 -1.60 13.40 -7.19
C GLY A 18 -1.22 12.07 -6.50
N LEU A 19 -0.77 11.07 -7.26
CA LEU A 19 -0.30 9.79 -6.73
C LEU A 19 1.05 9.92 -6.01
N GLU A 20 2.00 10.67 -6.57
CA GLU A 20 3.33 10.90 -5.99
C GLU A 20 3.30 11.81 -4.75
N SER A 21 2.17 12.48 -4.49
CA SER A 21 1.94 13.26 -3.27
C SER A 21 1.45 12.44 -2.08
N LEU A 22 1.23 11.13 -2.25
CA LEU A 22 0.74 10.26 -1.18
C LEU A 22 1.87 9.93 -0.21
N SER A 23 1.78 10.46 1.01
CA SER A 23 2.71 10.19 2.09
C SER A 23 1.94 9.77 3.34
N ASP A 24 2.35 8.65 3.92
CA ASP A 24 1.83 8.07 5.16
C ASP A 24 0.29 8.00 5.20
N LEU A 25 -0.33 7.70 4.07
CA LEU A 25 -1.78 7.64 3.94
C LEU A 25 -2.30 6.36 4.60
N ASP A 26 -3.19 6.50 5.57
CA ASP A 26 -3.97 5.37 6.09
C ASP A 26 -5.13 5.03 5.15
N ILE A 27 -5.16 3.79 4.68
CA ILE A 27 -6.23 3.24 3.84
C ILE A 27 -6.94 2.03 4.50
N GLY A 28 -6.68 1.78 5.78
CA GLY A 28 -7.35 0.74 6.56
C GLY A 28 -6.76 -0.67 6.41
N ILE A 29 -5.52 -0.81 5.93
CA ILE A 29 -4.83 -2.11 5.77
C ILE A 29 -3.83 -2.42 6.90
N GLY A 30 -3.81 -1.61 7.96
CA GLY A 30 -2.98 -1.81 9.14
C GLY A 30 -1.55 -1.25 9.05
N VAL A 31 -1.12 -0.79 7.87
CA VAL A 31 0.11 -0.01 7.68
C VAL A 31 -0.19 1.18 6.76
N PRO A 32 0.44 2.34 6.97
CA PRO A 32 0.29 3.47 6.04
C PRO A 32 0.95 3.14 4.70
N VAL A 33 0.50 3.80 3.63
CA VAL A 33 1.06 3.69 2.29
C VAL A 33 1.64 5.02 1.81
N SER A 34 2.73 4.94 1.07
CA SER A 34 3.44 6.11 0.51
C SER A 34 3.89 5.83 -0.90
N TYR A 35 3.72 6.78 -1.83
CA TYR A 35 4.11 6.66 -3.23
C TYR A 35 4.76 7.96 -3.67
N SER A 36 5.90 7.88 -4.35
CA SER A 36 6.68 9.06 -4.78
C SER A 36 7.47 8.76 -6.05
N ALA A 37 7.95 9.77 -6.77
CA ALA A 37 8.77 9.61 -7.97
C ALA A 37 10.02 8.74 -7.78
N SER A 38 10.56 8.68 -6.55
CA SER A 38 11.72 7.84 -6.20
C SER A 38 11.35 6.48 -5.63
N ASN A 39 10.08 6.24 -5.29
CA ASN A 39 9.58 4.99 -4.73
C ASN A 39 8.16 4.68 -5.23
N HIS A 40 8.09 3.83 -6.27
CA HIS A 40 6.85 3.43 -6.93
C HIS A 40 6.17 2.21 -6.28
N GLN A 41 6.54 1.82 -5.06
CA GLN A 41 5.89 0.73 -4.32
C GLN A 41 5.19 1.28 -3.06
N ALA A 42 3.86 1.31 -3.10
CA ALA A 42 3.04 1.93 -2.05
C ALA A 42 3.16 1.27 -0.67
N SER A 43 3.36 -0.05 -0.63
CA SER A 43 3.52 -0.84 0.59
C SER A 43 4.60 -1.89 0.42
N HIS A 44 5.43 -2.04 1.46
CA HIS A 44 6.47 -3.06 1.54
C HIS A 44 6.10 -4.16 2.56
N GLN A 45 4.90 -4.08 3.13
CA GLN A 45 4.43 -5.03 4.13
C GLN A 45 4.08 -6.36 3.46
N VAL A 46 4.55 -7.45 4.06
CA VAL A 46 4.16 -8.82 3.68
C VAL A 46 3.33 -9.41 4.81
N TRP A 47 2.17 -9.99 4.48
CA TRP A 47 1.30 -10.70 5.41
C TRP A 47 1.42 -12.21 5.22
N PRO A 48 2.41 -12.86 5.85
CA PRO A 48 2.52 -14.31 5.82
C PRO A 48 1.26 -14.98 6.35
N THR A 49 0.83 -16.02 5.64
CA THR A 49 -0.39 -16.77 5.94
C THR A 49 -0.10 -18.26 5.84
N VAL A 50 -0.65 -19.06 6.74
CA VAL A 50 -0.57 -20.52 6.73
C VAL A 50 -1.96 -21.12 6.62
N ILE A 51 -2.09 -22.23 5.89
CA ILE A 51 -3.35 -22.99 5.82
C ILE A 51 -3.30 -24.10 6.88
N ARG A 52 -4.26 -24.11 7.80
CA ARG A 52 -4.43 -25.16 8.81
C ARG A 52 -5.89 -25.59 8.82
N ASN A 53 -6.14 -26.89 8.72
CA ASN A 53 -7.49 -27.47 8.67
C ASN A 53 -8.42 -26.79 7.64
N GLY A 54 -7.87 -26.45 6.47
CA GLY A 54 -8.60 -25.78 5.38
C GLY A 54 -8.90 -24.30 5.61
N GLN A 55 -8.37 -23.67 6.67
CA GLN A 55 -8.56 -22.26 6.97
C GLN A 55 -7.25 -21.46 6.89
N TYR A 56 -7.34 -20.23 6.38
CA TYR A 56 -6.25 -19.27 6.41
C TYR A 56 -6.05 -18.72 7.83
N GLN A 57 -4.80 -18.70 8.29
CA GLN A 57 -4.41 -18.10 9.57
C GLN A 57 -3.18 -17.23 9.35
N THR A 58 -3.09 -16.11 10.07
CA THR A 58 -1.87 -15.29 10.10
C THR A 58 -0.71 -16.15 10.61
N LEU A 59 0.42 -16.08 9.93
CA LEU A 59 1.65 -16.73 10.32
C LEU A 59 2.58 -15.67 10.91
N ASN A 60 3.25 -15.94 12.03
CA ASN A 60 4.36 -15.10 12.46
C ASN A 60 5.64 -15.63 11.78
N TRP A 61 6.42 -14.76 11.14
CA TRP A 61 7.69 -15.14 10.53
C TRP A 61 8.63 -15.83 11.55
N ALA A 62 8.57 -15.43 12.82
CA ALA A 62 9.37 -16.04 13.89
C ALA A 62 9.03 -17.52 14.15
N ASP A 63 7.89 -18.01 13.66
CA ASP A 63 7.46 -19.40 13.78
C ASP A 63 8.05 -20.29 12.66
N LEU A 64 8.57 -19.70 11.58
CA LEU A 64 9.28 -20.41 10.51
C LEU A 64 10.76 -20.53 10.92
N LYS A 65 11.12 -21.71 11.40
CA LYS A 65 12.51 -22.10 11.68
C LYS A 65 13.11 -22.87 10.51
#